data_AF-A0A183PRU5-F1
#
_entry.id   AF-A0A183PRU5-F1
#
_cell.length_a   1.000
_cell.length_b   1.000
_cell.length_c   1.000
_cell.angle_alpha   90.00
_cell.angle_beta   90.00
_cell.angle_gamma   90.00
#
_symmetry.space_group_name_H-M   'P 1'
#
loop_
_entity.id
_entity.type
_entity.pdbx_description
1 polymer ?
#
loop_
_entity_poly.entity_id
_entity_poly.type
_entity_poly.pdbx_seq_one_letter_code
_entity_poly.pdbx_strand_id
1 'polypeptide(L)'
;MACEERCGYFMKEKNKFCHQLRAKGSDRCFYHISETSIAKMVCPMDPTHFVNPSNLNKHLKKCSKRRRVKAVYNVTGINSANLCDRKIVPKMSLADVSAVTTLRLIARLEELSTGQI
;
A
#
# COMPACT_ATOMS: atom_id res chain seq x y z
N MET A 1 -11.45 12.16 -41.06
CA MET A 1 -11.64 13.36 -40.22
C MET A 1 -11.97 12.89 -38.81
N ALA A 2 -10.98 12.88 -37.91
CA ALA A 2 -11.11 12.27 -36.59
C ALA A 2 -11.36 13.37 -35.54
N CYS A 3 -12.61 13.50 -35.07
CA CYS A 3 -12.95 14.42 -33.98
C CYS A 3 -13.94 13.82 -32.96
N GLU A 4 -14.01 12.48 -32.82
CA GLU A 4 -15.07 11.82 -32.05
C GLU A 4 -14.61 10.94 -30.88
N GLU A 5 -13.38 11.08 -30.41
CA GLU A 5 -12.82 10.06 -29.49
C GLU A 5 -12.70 10.46 -28.02
N ARG A 6 -12.97 11.72 -27.61
CA ARG A 6 -12.71 12.19 -26.22
C ARG A 6 -13.96 12.35 -25.36
N CYS A 7 -13.80 12.06 -24.07
CA CYS A 7 -14.85 12.11 -23.06
C CYS A 7 -15.44 13.52 -22.87
N GLY A 8 -16.78 13.62 -22.91
CA GLY A 8 -17.52 14.88 -22.73
C GLY A 8 -17.60 15.41 -21.30
N TYR A 9 -16.83 14.88 -20.35
CA TYR A 9 -16.84 15.34 -18.95
C TYR A 9 -16.03 16.62 -18.76
N PHE A 10 -16.68 17.68 -18.28
CA PHE A 10 -16.07 18.96 -18.02
C PHE A 10 -15.56 19.06 -16.58
N MET A 11 -14.24 19.18 -16.41
CA MET A 11 -13.61 19.34 -15.10
C MET A 11 -13.60 20.82 -14.71
N LYS A 12 -14.59 21.26 -13.92
CA LYS A 12 -14.75 22.66 -13.48
C LYS A 12 -13.48 23.24 -12.86
N GLU A 13 -12.80 22.48 -11.99
CA GLU A 13 -11.56 22.91 -11.31
C GLU A 13 -10.39 23.18 -12.28
N LYS A 14 -10.37 22.49 -13.42
CA LYS A 14 -9.28 22.57 -14.42
C LYS A 14 -9.71 23.32 -15.68
N ASN A 15 -10.94 23.85 -15.68
CA ASN A 15 -11.58 24.54 -16.80
C ASN A 15 -11.38 23.86 -18.16
N LYS A 16 -11.46 22.51 -18.21
CA LYS A 16 -11.22 21.74 -19.43
C LYS A 16 -11.98 20.42 -19.47
N PHE A 17 -12.20 19.90 -20.67
CA PHE A 17 -12.79 18.57 -20.87
C PHE A 17 -11.79 17.45 -20.58
N CYS A 18 -12.31 16.30 -20.16
CA CYS A 18 -11.53 15.10 -19.92
C CYS A 18 -10.82 14.66 -21.19
N HIS A 19 -9.52 14.39 -21.07
CA HIS A 19 -8.70 13.98 -22.20
C HIS A 19 -8.85 12.49 -22.57
N GLN A 20 -9.49 11.70 -21.69
CA GLN A 20 -9.61 10.25 -21.87
C GLN A 20 -10.54 9.88 -23.02
N LEU A 21 -10.31 8.71 -23.60
CA LEU A 21 -11.13 8.18 -24.67
C LEU A 21 -12.54 7.80 -24.19
N ARG A 22 -13.54 7.96 -25.07
CA ARG A 22 -14.91 7.51 -24.80
C ARG A 22 -14.98 6.00 -24.65
N ALA A 23 -15.86 5.53 -23.77
CA ALA A 23 -16.24 4.12 -23.75
C ALA A 23 -17.15 3.82 -24.96
N LYS A 24 -17.09 2.59 -25.48
CA LYS A 24 -17.91 2.17 -26.63
C LYS A 24 -19.39 2.36 -26.32
N GLY A 25 -20.09 3.18 -27.11
CA GLY A 25 -21.52 3.47 -26.91
C GLY A 25 -21.83 4.52 -25.83
N SER A 26 -20.84 5.31 -25.36
CA SER A 26 -21.04 6.37 -24.38
C SER A 26 -20.34 7.67 -24.78
N ASP A 27 -20.87 8.82 -24.32
CA ASP A 27 -20.23 10.13 -24.41
C ASP A 27 -19.15 10.35 -23.33
N ARG A 28 -19.01 9.41 -22.37
CA ARG A 28 -18.05 9.47 -21.26
C ARG A 28 -16.96 8.40 -21.37
N CYS A 29 -15.81 8.63 -20.74
CA CYS A 29 -14.79 7.60 -20.55
C CYS A 29 -15.22 6.61 -19.47
N PHE A 30 -14.52 5.49 -19.37
CA PHE A 30 -14.78 4.45 -18.36
C PHE A 30 -14.83 4.99 -16.90
N TYR A 31 -14.04 6.02 -16.59
CA TYR A 31 -14.07 6.64 -15.27
C TYR A 31 -15.33 7.48 -15.05
N HIS A 32 -15.70 8.34 -16.01
CA HIS A 32 -16.81 9.27 -15.86
C HIS A 32 -18.19 8.66 -16.19
N ILE A 33 -18.27 7.55 -16.94
CA ILE A 33 -19.54 6.81 -17.12
C ILE A 33 -20.02 6.20 -15.79
N SER A 34 -19.05 5.84 -14.94
CA SER A 34 -19.27 5.27 -13.61
C SER A 34 -19.67 6.34 -12.59
N GLU A 35 -19.31 7.61 -12.81
CA GLU A 35 -19.65 8.71 -11.89
C GLU A 35 -21.13 9.11 -11.98
N THR A 36 -21.72 9.06 -13.17
CA THR A 36 -23.13 9.43 -13.36
C THR A 36 -24.09 8.34 -12.86
N SER A 37 -23.63 7.10 -12.73
CA SER A 37 -24.49 5.93 -12.46
C SER A 37 -24.27 5.28 -11.09
N ILE A 38 -23.19 5.63 -10.36
CA ILE A 38 -22.87 4.93 -9.12
C ILE A 38 -22.50 5.92 -8.03
N ALA A 39 -23.42 6.12 -7.08
CA ALA A 39 -23.16 6.82 -5.84
C ALA A 39 -21.92 6.20 -5.17
N LYS A 40 -20.83 6.96 -5.07
CA LYS A 40 -19.63 6.56 -4.33
C LYS A 40 -20.01 6.54 -2.85
N MET A 41 -19.82 5.41 -2.18
CA MET A 41 -20.04 5.29 -0.75
C MET A 41 -18.74 5.58 0.00
N VAL A 42 -18.88 6.14 1.20
CA VAL A 42 -17.76 6.33 2.11
C VAL A 42 -17.30 4.98 2.65
N CYS A 43 -15.98 4.77 2.76
CA CYS A 43 -15.46 3.54 3.34
C CYS A 43 -15.85 3.44 4.83
N PRO A 44 -16.37 2.29 5.28
CA PRO A 44 -16.79 2.13 6.67
C PRO A 44 -15.64 2.13 7.69
N MET A 45 -14.39 1.99 7.23
CA MET A 45 -13.19 2.01 8.08
C MET A 45 -12.45 3.33 8.05
N ASP A 46 -12.67 4.16 7.02
CA ASP A 46 -11.98 5.44 6.85
C ASP A 46 -12.84 6.41 6.04
N PRO A 47 -13.36 7.49 6.67
CA PRO A 47 -14.23 8.44 5.98
C PRO A 47 -13.51 9.24 4.89
N THR A 48 -12.18 9.20 4.81
CA THR A 48 -11.40 9.85 3.75
C THR A 48 -11.47 9.11 2.41
N HIS A 49 -11.92 7.85 2.39
CA HIS A 49 -11.99 7.06 1.18
C HIS A 49 -13.42 7.01 0.60
N PHE A 50 -13.54 7.39 -0.67
CA PHE A 50 -14.77 7.20 -1.44
C PHE A 50 -14.61 6.02 -2.39
N VAL A 51 -15.50 5.03 -2.27
CA VAL A 51 -15.41 3.75 -2.95
C VAL A 51 -16.71 3.47 -3.69
N ASN A 52 -16.60 2.88 -4.88
CA ASN A 52 -17.77 2.37 -5.58
C ASN A 52 -18.35 1.14 -4.83
N PRO A 53 -19.66 1.07 -4.55
CA PRO A 53 -20.31 -0.07 -3.89
C PRO A 53 -19.91 -1.43 -4.45
N SER A 54 -19.84 -1.59 -5.78
CA SER A 54 -19.45 -2.85 -6.44
C SER A 54 -18.01 -3.27 -6.13
N ASN A 55 -17.15 -2.31 -5.79
CA ASN A 55 -15.74 -2.53 -5.45
C ASN A 55 -15.46 -2.46 -3.94
N LEU A 56 -16.47 -2.27 -3.10
CA LEU A 56 -16.30 -2.16 -1.64
C LEU A 56 -15.58 -3.39 -1.07
N ASN A 57 -16.01 -4.59 -1.45
CA ASN A 57 -15.40 -5.83 -1.00
C ASN A 57 -13.91 -5.94 -1.37
N LYS A 58 -13.53 -5.48 -2.58
CA LYS A 58 -12.13 -5.44 -3.03
C LYS A 58 -11.34 -4.38 -2.27
N HIS A 59 -11.93 -3.20 -2.04
CA HIS A 59 -11.33 -2.13 -1.26
C HIS A 59 -11.07 -2.57 0.18
N LEU A 60 -12.06 -3.14 0.88
CA LEU A 60 -11.94 -3.54 2.28
C LEU A 60 -10.77 -4.50 2.49
N LYS A 61 -10.53 -5.45 1.57
CA LYS A 61 -9.38 -6.37 1.65
C LYS A 61 -8.03 -5.66 1.71
N LYS A 62 -7.87 -4.53 1.01
CA LYS A 62 -6.60 -3.78 0.88
C LYS A 62 -6.59 -2.43 1.62
N CYS A 63 -7.68 -2.06 2.28
CA CYS A 63 -7.81 -0.77 2.95
C CYS A 63 -6.67 -0.58 3.95
N SER A 64 -6.04 0.60 3.93
CA SER A 64 -4.92 0.94 4.81
C SER A 64 -5.31 0.94 6.29
N LYS A 65 -6.56 1.31 6.60
CA LYS A 65 -7.13 1.28 7.96
C LYS A 65 -7.66 -0.09 8.38
N ARG A 66 -7.67 -1.10 7.49
CA ARG A 66 -8.01 -2.47 7.89
C ARG A 66 -6.95 -2.96 8.87
N ARG A 67 -7.38 -3.30 10.09
CA ARG A 67 -6.52 -3.91 11.11
C ARG A 67 -5.93 -5.22 10.56
N ARG A 68 -4.62 -5.21 10.29
CA ARG A 68 -3.88 -6.43 9.94
C ARG A 68 -3.55 -7.16 11.24
N VAL A 69 -3.82 -8.47 11.28
CA VAL A 69 -3.31 -9.32 12.34
C VAL A 69 -1.78 -9.28 12.23
N LYS A 70 -1.12 -8.80 13.28
CA LYS A 70 0.35 -8.84 13.34
C LYS A 70 0.76 -10.31 13.40
N ALA A 71 1.77 -10.70 12.63
CA ALA A 71 2.34 -12.04 12.76
C ALA A 71 2.81 -12.27 14.20
N VAL A 72 2.78 -13.52 14.68
CA VAL A 72 3.17 -13.86 16.07
C VAL A 72 4.61 -13.42 16.37
N TYR A 73 5.49 -13.52 15.37
CA TYR A 73 6.87 -13.08 15.50
C TYR A 73 7.03 -11.55 15.44
N ASN A 74 5.99 -10.76 15.20
CA ASN A 74 6.11 -9.30 15.02
C ASN A 74 6.29 -8.59 16.38
N VAL A 75 7.56 -8.42 16.77
CA VAL A 75 8.03 -7.70 17.95
C VAL A 75 8.41 -6.26 17.59
N THR A 76 7.71 -5.31 18.21
CA THR A 76 7.92 -3.88 18.04
C THR A 76 9.32 -3.44 18.44
N GLY A 77 10.03 -2.79 17.51
CA GLY A 77 11.42 -2.34 17.69
C GLY A 77 12.50 -3.39 17.38
N ILE A 78 12.14 -4.66 17.16
CA ILE A 78 13.08 -5.72 16.78
C ILE A 78 12.90 -6.09 15.30
N ASN A 79 11.69 -6.50 14.92
CA ASN A 79 11.38 -6.95 13.57
C ASN A 79 10.05 -6.40 13.03
N SER A 80 9.36 -5.53 13.79
CA SER A 80 8.36 -4.66 13.20
C SER A 80 9.03 -3.71 12.20
N ALA A 81 8.42 -3.57 11.02
CA ALA A 81 8.73 -2.48 10.10
C ALA A 81 8.24 -1.14 10.69
N ASN A 82 8.87 -0.65 11.75
CA ASN A 82 8.60 0.69 12.28
C ASN A 82 9.54 1.69 11.60
N LEU A 83 8.91 2.53 10.77
CA LEU A 83 9.49 3.59 9.97
C LEU A 83 9.66 4.94 10.72
N CYS A 84 9.40 5.01 12.04
CA CYS A 84 9.31 6.32 12.72
C CYS A 84 10.24 6.53 13.93
N ASP A 85 10.77 5.50 14.60
CA ASP A 85 11.64 5.67 15.78
C ASP A 85 12.96 4.90 15.64
N ARG A 86 13.66 5.10 14.53
CA ARG A 86 15.03 4.59 14.41
C ARG A 86 15.92 5.38 15.36
N LYS A 87 16.22 4.83 16.54
CA LYS A 87 17.47 5.15 17.22
C LYS A 87 18.57 4.86 16.20
N ILE A 88 19.28 5.90 15.76
CA ILE A 88 20.39 5.76 14.82
C ILE A 88 21.49 5.02 15.57
N VAL A 89 21.49 3.69 15.45
CA VAL A 89 22.63 2.89 15.84
C VAL A 89 23.71 3.06 14.76
N PRO A 90 24.98 3.26 15.13
CA PRO A 90 26.06 3.28 14.15
C PRO A 90 26.02 2.00 13.32
N LYS A 91 25.93 2.16 12.00
CA LYS A 91 26.09 1.03 11.08
C LYS A 91 27.57 0.67 11.05
N MET A 92 27.92 -0.56 11.38
CA MET A 92 29.27 -1.10 11.19
C MET A 92 29.34 -1.84 9.85
N SER A 93 30.50 -1.79 9.18
CA SER A 93 30.76 -2.71 8.06
C SER A 93 30.91 -4.13 8.58
N LEU A 94 30.56 -5.12 7.77
CA LEU A 94 30.90 -6.51 8.08
C LEU A 94 32.41 -6.71 8.20
N ALA A 95 33.20 -5.92 7.46
CA ALA A 95 34.67 -5.96 7.55
C ALA A 95 35.20 -5.45 8.90
N ASP A 96 34.43 -4.62 9.62
CA ASP A 96 34.83 -4.08 10.92
C ASP A 96 34.50 -5.04 12.08
N VAL A 97 33.82 -6.16 11.80
CA VAL A 97 33.52 -7.18 12.80
C VAL A 97 34.78 -8.01 13.05
N SER A 98 35.27 -8.03 14.29
CA SER A 98 36.40 -8.89 14.65
C SER A 98 36.07 -10.37 14.48
N ALA A 99 37.07 -11.16 14.06
CA ALA A 99 36.92 -12.61 13.91
C ALA A 99 36.43 -13.28 15.21
N VAL A 100 36.89 -12.79 16.37
CA VAL A 100 36.44 -13.26 17.70
C VAL A 100 34.93 -13.07 17.88
N THR A 101 34.41 -11.90 17.49
CA THR A 101 32.97 -11.62 17.59
C THR A 101 32.17 -12.52 16.66
N THR A 102 32.65 -12.72 15.43
CA THR A 102 32.02 -13.60 14.44
C THR A 102 31.97 -15.05 14.93
N LEU A 103 33.09 -15.59 15.41
CA LEU A 103 33.16 -16.95 15.94
C LEU A 103 32.25 -17.14 17.16
N ARG A 104 32.18 -16.16 18.06
CA ARG A 104 31.28 -16.19 19.21
C ARG A 104 29.80 -16.22 18.79
N LEU A 105 29.44 -15.48 17.74
CA LEU A 105 28.07 -15.48 17.21
C LEU A 105 27.73 -16.83 16.55
N ILE A 106 28.68 -17.44 15.83
CA ILE A 106 28.50 -18.78 15.23
C ILE A 106 28.25 -19.81 16.32
N ALA A 107 29.10 -19.88 17.36
CA ALA A 107 28.93 -20.81 18.47
C ALA A 107 27.55 -20.68 19.14
N ARG A 108 27.09 -19.45 19.35
CA ARG A 108 25.76 -19.18 19.93
C ARG A 108 24.62 -19.68 19.04
N LEU A 109 24.76 -19.61 17.71
CA LEU A 109 23.76 -20.16 16.79
C LEU A 109 23.73 -21.69 16.84
N GLU A 110 24.90 -22.33 16.95
CA GLU A 110 25.03 -23.78 17.09
C GLU A 110 24.36 -24.27 18.39
N GLU A 111 24.61 -23.60 19.53
CA GLU A 111 23.95 -23.86 20.81
C GLU A 111 22.41 -23.78 20.69
N LEU A 112 21.89 -22.71 20.09
CA LEU A 112 20.44 -22.52 19.92
C LEU A 112 19.83 -23.55 18.96
N SER A 113 20.56 -23.96 17.93
CA SER A 113 20.08 -24.94 16.95
C SER A 113 20.04 -26.37 17.50
N THR A 114 20.88 -26.69 18.47
CA THR A 114 20.96 -28.02 19.10
C THR A 114 19.98 -28.20 20.26
N GLY A 115 19.23 -27.15 20.62
CA GLY A 115 18.16 -27.22 21.61
C GLY A 115 18.64 -27.45 23.05
N GLN A 116 19.92 -27.25 23.33
CA GLN A 116 20.43 -27.19 24.70
C GLN A 116 20.18 -25.79 25.26
N ILE A 117 19.01 -25.62 25.90
CA ILE A 117 18.70 -24.50 26.79
C ILE A 117 18.47 -25.06 28.19
#